data_AF-A0A1V4UKD6-F1
#
_entry.id   AF-A0A1V4UKD6-F1
#
_cell.length_a   1.000
_cell.length_b   1.000
_cell.length_c   1.000
_cell.angle_alpha   90.00
_cell.angle_beta   90.00
_cell.angle_gamma   90.00
#
_symmetry.space_group_name_H-M   'P 1'
#
loop_
_entity.id
_entity.type
_entity.pdbx_description
1 polymer ?
#
loop_
_entity_poly.entity_id
_entity_poly.type
_entity_poly.pdbx_seq_one_letter_code
_entity_poly.pdbx_strand_id
1 'polypeptide(L)'
;MIFHAGGENVFSDRNGWSTVPLEEFLLKNPDIIIVSGGGGMDSSEKDVILEVFMTSPQYASLSAVKNHRVYAVDADIISRPAPRIVDATEQVARLLHPECFSDTAVPHEDTPAIPVTTPGFCAGSCILILSFAFILLQRRNP
;
A
#
# COMPACT_ATOMS: atom_id res chain seq x y z
N MET A 1 -2.53 -10.62 2.40
CA MET A 1 -1.82 -10.10 1.21
C MET A 1 -0.93 -11.17 0.60
N ILE A 2 0.24 -11.52 1.17
CA ILE A 2 1.21 -12.46 0.56
C ILE A 2 0.57 -13.77 0.09
N PHE A 3 -0.22 -14.43 0.96
CA PHE A 3 -0.95 -15.65 0.61
C PHE A 3 -1.92 -15.47 -0.57
N HIS A 4 -2.65 -14.35 -0.60
CA HIS A 4 -3.58 -14.04 -1.69
C HIS A 4 -2.87 -13.66 -2.99
N ALA A 5 -1.62 -13.20 -2.92
CA ALA A 5 -0.77 -12.92 -4.07
C ALA A 5 -0.07 -14.18 -4.63
N GLY A 6 -0.35 -15.37 -4.07
CA GLY A 6 0.25 -16.64 -4.51
C GLY A 6 1.55 -17.02 -3.82
N GLY A 7 1.97 -16.27 -2.79
CA GLY A 7 3.21 -16.53 -2.04
C GLY A 7 3.00 -17.24 -0.71
N GLU A 8 4.09 -17.76 -0.15
CA GLU A 8 4.13 -18.31 1.21
C GLU A 8 4.97 -17.39 2.12
N ASN A 9 4.42 -17.02 3.27
CA ASN A 9 5.21 -16.33 4.29
C ASN A 9 6.05 -17.35 5.06
N VAL A 10 7.37 -17.18 4.98
CA VAL A 10 8.36 -18.06 5.61
C VAL A 10 8.27 -18.09 7.15
N PHE A 11 7.60 -17.09 7.74
CA PHE A 11 7.26 -16.97 9.17
C PHE A 11 5.76 -17.04 9.44
N SER A 12 5.02 -17.84 8.65
CA SER A 12 3.56 -18.02 8.79
C SER A 12 3.12 -18.64 10.12
N ASP A 13 4.06 -19.22 10.88
CA ASP A 13 3.87 -19.74 12.24
C ASP A 13 3.76 -18.65 13.32
N ARG A 14 4.02 -17.38 12.96
CA ARG A 14 4.00 -16.24 13.86
C ARG A 14 2.79 -15.34 13.59
N ASN A 15 2.24 -14.75 14.66
CA ASN A 15 1.12 -13.82 14.58
C ASN A 15 1.58 -12.37 14.67
N GLY A 16 1.05 -11.52 13.79
CA GLY A 16 1.30 -10.08 13.81
C GLY A 16 2.77 -9.72 13.54
N TRP A 17 3.19 -8.57 14.07
CA TRP A 17 4.57 -8.10 13.97
C TRP A 17 5.45 -8.78 15.00
N SER A 18 6.47 -9.50 14.55
CA SER A 18 7.44 -10.19 15.40
C SER A 18 8.86 -9.86 14.98
N THR A 19 9.75 -9.66 15.95
CA THR A 19 11.19 -9.65 15.70
C THR A 19 11.67 -11.08 15.50
N VAL A 20 12.55 -11.29 14.53
CA VAL A 20 13.17 -12.59 14.22
C VAL A 20 14.69 -12.45 14.39
N PRO A 21 15.38 -13.39 15.06
CA PRO A 21 16.84 -13.36 15.15
C PRO A 21 17.48 -13.61 13.78
N LEU A 22 18.65 -13.00 13.54
CA LEU A 22 19.32 -13.04 12.24
C LEU A 22 19.59 -14.49 11.79
N GLU A 23 20.04 -15.35 12.70
CA GLU A 23 20.39 -16.73 12.42
C GLU A 23 19.19 -17.53 11.91
N GLU A 24 18.03 -17.36 12.54
CA GLU A 24 16.78 -17.99 12.09
C GLU A 24 16.36 -17.47 10.72
N PHE A 25 16.49 -16.16 10.49
CA PHE A 25 16.20 -15.56 9.19
C PHE A 25 17.11 -16.09 8.08
N LEU A 26 18.41 -16.25 8.36
CA LEU A 26 19.36 -16.83 7.41
C LEU A 26 19.07 -18.31 7.12
N LEU A 27 18.68 -19.10 8.14
CA LEU A 27 18.32 -20.51 7.97
C LEU A 27 17.06 -20.71 7.14
N LYS A 28 16.09 -19.81 7.31
CA LYS A 28 14.82 -19.82 6.56
C LYS A 28 15.01 -19.51 5.08
N ASN A 29 16.05 -18.79 4.70
CA ASN A 29 16.51 -18.54 3.32
C ASN A 29 15.39 -18.26 2.29
N PRO A 30 14.68 -17.12 2.40
CA PRO A 30 13.58 -16.79 1.50
C PRO A 30 14.02 -16.59 0.04
N ASP A 31 13.13 -16.94 -0.90
CA ASP A 31 13.32 -16.72 -2.35
C ASP A 31 13.10 -15.26 -2.76
N ILE A 32 12.29 -14.52 -1.99
CA ILE A 32 11.95 -13.12 -2.20
C ILE A 32 11.96 -12.42 -0.85
N ILE A 33 12.55 -11.22 -0.78
CA ILE A 33 12.46 -10.33 0.37
C ILE A 33 11.67 -9.09 -0.04
N ILE A 34 10.62 -8.78 0.72
CA ILE A 34 9.84 -7.56 0.58
C ILE A 34 10.12 -6.70 1.80
N VAL A 35 10.66 -5.51 1.59
CA VAL A 35 10.89 -4.52 2.65
C VAL A 35 9.82 -3.44 2.58
N SER A 36 9.38 -2.98 3.75
CA SER A 36 8.51 -1.81 3.85
C SER A 36 9.33 -0.58 3.51
N GLY A 37 9.15 -0.10 2.29
CA GLY A 37 9.85 1.06 1.75
C GLY A 37 9.02 2.32 1.70
N GLY A 38 9.55 3.32 1.02
CA GLY A 38 9.01 4.68 1.05
C GLY A 38 9.73 5.48 2.14
N GLY A 39 10.78 6.20 1.74
CA GLY A 39 11.42 7.19 2.60
C GLY A 39 10.33 8.11 3.13
N GLY A 40 10.23 8.24 4.46
CA GLY A 40 9.06 8.84 5.11
C GLY A 40 8.79 10.29 4.67
N MET A 41 9.15 11.27 5.50
CA MET A 41 9.17 12.68 5.06
C MET A 41 10.46 13.05 4.34
N ASP A 42 11.44 12.13 4.29
CA ASP A 42 12.60 12.29 3.44
C ASP A 42 12.26 11.77 2.04
N SER A 43 12.39 12.64 1.05
CA SER A 43 12.26 12.29 -0.36
C SER A 43 13.57 11.68 -0.86
N SER A 44 14.18 10.75 -0.10
CA SER A 44 15.31 10.00 -0.62
C SER A 44 14.79 8.99 -1.64
N GLU A 45 15.39 9.03 -2.83
CA GLU A 45 15.03 8.14 -3.95
C GLU A 45 15.42 6.68 -3.69
N LYS A 46 16.22 6.43 -2.63
CA LYS A 46 16.82 5.13 -2.32
C LYS A 46 16.27 4.57 -1.02
N ASP A 47 15.81 3.33 -1.09
CA ASP A 47 15.38 2.59 0.08
C ASP A 47 16.60 2.05 0.86
N VAL A 48 16.83 2.61 2.05
CA VAL A 48 17.96 2.27 2.90
C VAL A 48 17.92 0.79 3.33
N ILE A 49 16.73 0.24 3.57
CA ILE A 49 16.59 -1.14 4.04
C ILE A 49 16.95 -2.11 2.91
N LEU A 50 16.47 -1.83 1.70
CA LEU A 50 16.85 -2.58 0.51
C LEU A 50 18.37 -2.53 0.30
N GLU A 51 18.97 -1.35 0.39
CA GLU A 51 20.43 -1.19 0.22
C GLU A 51 21.21 -2.02 1.24
N VAL A 52 20.77 -2.05 2.50
CA VAL A 52 21.37 -2.89 3.54
C VAL A 52 21.36 -4.37 3.16
N PHE A 53 20.25 -4.89 2.62
CA PHE A 53 20.17 -6.28 2.14
C PHE A 53 21.11 -6.56 0.97
N MET A 54 21.28 -5.61 0.06
CA MET A 54 22.09 -5.78 -1.14
C MET A 54 23.60 -5.61 -0.90
N THR A 55 23.99 -4.82 0.11
CA THR A 55 25.41 -4.46 0.36
C THR A 55 26.05 -5.21 1.52
N SER A 56 25.26 -5.65 2.51
CA SER A 56 25.83 -6.24 3.72
C SER A 56 26.28 -7.70 3.51
N PRO A 57 27.53 -8.06 3.86
CA PRO A 57 28.04 -9.43 3.69
C PRO A 57 27.21 -10.50 4.40
N GLN A 58 26.56 -10.15 5.51
CA GLN A 58 25.73 -11.07 6.29
C GLN A 58 24.52 -11.62 5.52
N TYR A 59 24.03 -10.91 4.50
CA TYR A 59 22.87 -11.31 3.69
C TYR A 59 23.27 -11.90 2.33
N ALA A 60 24.54 -11.81 1.95
CA ALA A 60 25.03 -12.22 0.63
C ALA A 60 24.81 -13.72 0.31
N SER A 61 24.60 -14.55 1.34
CA SER A 61 24.30 -15.98 1.17
C SER A 61 22.86 -16.27 0.77
N LEU A 62 21.93 -15.33 0.99
CA LEU A 62 20.49 -15.54 0.79
C LEU A 62 20.13 -15.69 -0.68
N SER A 63 19.18 -16.60 -0.96
CA SER A 63 18.62 -16.82 -2.30
C SER A 63 18.06 -15.52 -2.90
N ALA A 64 17.25 -14.78 -2.13
CA ALA A 64 16.70 -13.50 -2.58
C ALA A 64 17.78 -12.48 -2.99
N VAL A 65 18.87 -12.37 -2.22
CA VAL A 65 19.95 -11.41 -2.50
C VAL A 65 20.74 -11.81 -3.74
N LYS A 66 21.14 -13.09 -3.84
CA LYS A 66 21.86 -13.62 -5.01
C LYS A 66 21.08 -13.44 -6.32
N ASN A 67 19.77 -13.62 -6.25
CA ASN A 67 18.88 -13.52 -7.41
C ASN A 67 18.33 -12.11 -7.64
N HIS A 68 18.78 -11.10 -6.87
CA HIS A 68 18.29 -9.72 -6.97
C HIS A 68 16.76 -9.60 -6.80
N ARG A 69 16.18 -10.45 -5.94
CA ARG A 69 14.74 -10.50 -5.60
C ARG A 69 14.49 -9.87 -4.23
N VAL A 70 15.03 -8.68 -4.02
CA VAL A 70 14.79 -7.83 -2.85
C VAL A 70 14.05 -6.59 -3.34
N TYR A 71 12.83 -6.38 -2.85
CA TYR A 71 11.94 -5.34 -3.35
C TYR A 71 11.48 -4.44 -2.21
N ALA A 72 11.50 -3.13 -2.46
CA ALA A 72 10.88 -2.14 -1.60
C ALA A 72 9.45 -1.91 -2.07
N VAL A 73 8.49 -2.01 -1.15
CA VAL A 73 7.08 -1.70 -1.42
C VAL A 73 6.64 -0.63 -0.45
N ASP A 74 5.93 0.37 -0.96
CA ASP A 74 5.46 1.52 -0.19
C ASP A 74 4.70 1.10 1.09
N ALA A 75 5.23 1.54 2.24
CA ALA A 75 4.67 1.32 3.56
C ALA A 75 3.21 1.77 3.66
N ASP A 76 2.84 2.86 2.98
CA ASP A 76 1.50 3.44 2.98
C ASP A 76 0.47 2.55 2.25
N ILE A 77 0.96 1.64 1.42
CA ILE A 77 0.17 0.66 0.68
C ILE A 77 0.05 -0.63 1.51
N ILE A 78 1.15 -1.14 2.07
CA ILE A 78 1.17 -2.45 2.76
C ILE A 78 0.75 -2.41 4.23
N SER A 79 0.88 -1.28 4.91
CA SER A 79 0.67 -1.20 6.38
C SER A 79 -0.73 -0.73 6.79
N ARG A 80 -1.57 -0.31 5.84
CA ARG A 80 -2.91 0.25 6.11
C ARG A 80 -4.02 -0.77 5.83
N PRO A 81 -4.77 -1.22 6.85
CA PRO A 81 -5.93 -2.06 6.63
C PRO A 81 -7.05 -1.26 5.92
N ALA A 82 -7.24 -1.56 4.62
CA ALA A 82 -8.26 -1.07 3.69
C ALA A 82 -8.28 0.45 3.35
N PRO A 83 -8.71 0.86 2.14
CA PRO A 83 -9.07 0.06 0.95
C PRO A 83 -7.86 -0.45 0.12
N ARG A 84 -6.64 0.01 0.43
CA ARG A 84 -5.42 -0.19 -0.38
C ARG A 84 -4.85 -1.61 -0.38
N ILE A 85 -5.43 -2.53 0.40
CA ILE A 85 -4.92 -3.91 0.50
C ILE A 85 -5.05 -4.68 -0.82
N VAL A 86 -6.00 -4.29 -1.67
CA VAL A 86 -6.15 -4.85 -3.02
C VAL A 86 -4.97 -4.42 -3.88
N ASP A 87 -4.66 -3.13 -3.91
CA ASP A 87 -3.50 -2.58 -4.64
C ASP A 87 -2.18 -3.21 -4.13
N ALA A 88 -2.05 -3.37 -2.81
CA ALA A 88 -0.92 -4.05 -2.19
C ALA A 88 -0.79 -5.50 -2.65
N THR A 89 -1.93 -6.22 -2.73
CA THR A 89 -1.95 -7.62 -3.18
C THR A 89 -1.58 -7.74 -4.66
N GLU A 90 -2.08 -6.83 -5.50
CA GLU A 90 -1.73 -6.80 -6.93
C GLU A 90 -0.25 -6.50 -7.15
N GLN A 91 0.31 -5.50 -6.45
CA GLN A 91 1.73 -5.17 -6.54
C GLN A 91 2.60 -6.36 -6.11
N VAL A 92 2.27 -7.00 -5.00
CA VAL A 92 2.99 -8.19 -4.54
C VAL A 92 2.85 -9.34 -5.53
N ALA A 93 1.67 -9.56 -6.13
CA ALA A 93 1.50 -10.61 -7.15
C ALA A 93 2.40 -10.37 -8.38
N ARG A 94 2.56 -9.12 -8.82
CA ARG A 94 3.47 -8.75 -9.92
C ARG A 94 4.94 -9.05 -9.60
N LEU A 95 5.35 -8.87 -8.35
CA LEU A 95 6.71 -9.17 -7.90
C LEU A 95 6.96 -10.68 -7.78
N LEU A 96 5.95 -11.44 -7.34
CA LEU A 96 6.03 -12.88 -7.16
C LEU A 96 6.02 -13.62 -8.51
N HIS A 97 5.18 -13.16 -9.44
CA HIS A 97 4.87 -13.83 -10.70
C HIS A 97 5.02 -12.89 -11.92
N PRO A 98 6.21 -12.33 -12.19
CA PRO A 98 6.40 -11.39 -13.31
C PRO A 98 6.00 -11.97 -14.67
N GLU A 99 6.12 -13.28 -14.85
CA GLU A 99 5.71 -14.03 -16.04
C GLU A 99 4.22 -13.95 -16.36
N CYS A 100 3.38 -13.70 -15.36
CA CYS A 100 1.93 -13.56 -15.53
C CYS A 100 1.52 -12.16 -16.00
N PHE A 101 2.44 -11.18 -15.99
CA PHE A 101 2.14 -9.77 -16.28
C PHE A 101 2.94 -9.20 -17.47
N SER A 102 3.81 -10.00 -18.08
CA SER A 102 4.68 -9.58 -19.19
C SER A 102 3.96 -9.28 -20.51
N ASP A 103 2.68 -9.65 -20.65
CA ASP A 103 1.90 -9.53 -21.89
C ASP A 103 0.95 -8.32 -21.95
N THR A 104 1.10 -7.32 -21.07
CA THR A 104 0.20 -6.15 -21.07
C THR A 104 0.62 -5.09 -22.10
N ALA A 105 0.62 -5.47 -23.37
CA ALA A 105 0.31 -4.56 -24.48
C ALA A 105 -1.17 -4.73 -24.85
N VAL A 106 -2.06 -4.61 -23.87
CA VAL A 106 -3.50 -4.56 -24.10
C VAL A 106 -3.95 -3.17 -23.64
N PRO A 107 -4.31 -2.26 -24.56
CA PRO A 107 -5.03 -1.05 -24.19
C PRO A 107 -6.29 -1.47 -23.42
N HIS A 108 -6.42 -1.04 -22.18
CA HIS A 108 -7.70 -1.12 -21.47
C HIS A 108 -8.65 -0.10 -22.10
N GLU A 109 -9.21 -0.41 -23.26
CA GLU A 109 -10.56 0.05 -23.58
C GLU A 109 -11.55 -0.88 -22.86
N ASP A 110 -12.59 -0.26 -22.29
CA ASP A 110 -13.76 -0.88 -21.68
C ASP A 110 -13.62 -1.46 -20.26
N THR A 111 -13.36 -0.58 -19.28
CA THR A 111 -14.16 -0.66 -18.05
C THR A 111 -15.33 0.31 -18.23
N PRO A 112 -16.59 -0.15 -18.37
CA PRO A 112 -17.71 0.76 -18.28
C PRO A 112 -17.66 1.39 -16.89
N ALA A 113 -17.45 2.70 -16.83
CA ALA A 113 -17.52 3.46 -15.61
C ALA A 113 -18.88 3.18 -14.97
N ILE A 114 -18.90 2.38 -13.90
CA ILE A 114 -20.07 2.35 -13.02
C ILE A 114 -20.09 3.75 -12.40
N PRO A 115 -21.13 4.56 -12.62
CA PRO A 115 -21.22 5.86 -11.98
C PRO A 115 -21.38 5.61 -10.47
N VAL A 116 -20.27 5.70 -9.73
CA VAL A 116 -20.29 5.75 -8.27
C VAL A 116 -20.92 7.09 -7.91
N THR A 117 -22.25 7.06 -7.85
CA THR A 117 -23.04 8.15 -7.32
C THR A 117 -22.98 8.01 -5.81
N THR A 118 -21.92 8.54 -5.20
CA THR A 118 -21.89 8.72 -3.74
C THR A 118 -22.92 9.80 -3.42
N PRO A 119 -24.00 9.53 -2.65
CA PRO A 119 -24.90 10.58 -2.21
C PRO A 119 -24.11 11.55 -1.33
N GLY A 120 -23.82 12.72 -1.88
CA GLY A 120 -23.07 13.78 -1.21
C GLY A 120 -23.80 14.23 0.06
N PHE A 121 -23.09 14.20 1.18
CA PHE A 121 -23.40 14.97 2.38
C PHE A 121 -23.29 16.48 2.06
N CYS A 122 -24.28 17.07 1.39
CA CYS A 122 -24.29 18.50 1.09
C CYS A 122 -25.64 19.21 1.36
N ALA A 123 -26.59 18.54 2.02
CA ALA A 123 -27.89 19.13 2.37
C ALA A 123 -27.93 19.67 3.82
N GLY A 124 -26.86 20.32 4.28
CA GLY A 124 -26.70 20.72 5.68
C GLY A 124 -26.39 22.20 5.94
N SER A 125 -26.51 23.10 4.96
CA SER A 125 -26.05 24.49 5.18
C SER A 125 -26.92 25.62 4.60
N CYS A 126 -28.12 25.35 4.06
CA CYS A 126 -28.95 26.42 3.47
C CYS A 126 -30.06 26.99 4.38
N ILE A 127 -30.27 26.49 5.60
CA ILE A 127 -31.43 26.95 6.41
C ILE A 127 -31.11 28.14 7.34
N LEU A 128 -29.84 28.49 7.59
CA LEU A 128 -29.51 29.53 8.60
C LEU A 128 -29.44 30.98 8.09
N ILE A 129 -29.53 31.23 6.78
CA ILE A 129 -29.38 32.61 6.25
C ILE A 129 -30.73 33.33 6.09
N LEU A 130 -31.85 32.61 5.98
CA LEU A 130 -33.18 33.23 5.80
C LEU A 130 -33.81 33.77 7.10
N SER A 131 -33.38 33.31 8.27
CA SER A 131 -33.93 33.79 9.55
C SER A 131 -33.38 35.15 9.98
N PHE A 132 -32.18 35.54 9.55
CA PHE A 132 -31.57 36.82 9.96
C PHE A 132 -32.15 38.02 9.21
N ALA A 133 -32.54 37.86 7.94
CA ALA A 133 -33.17 38.92 7.15
C ALA A 133 -34.60 39.24 7.64
N PHE A 134 -35.34 38.23 8.11
CA PHE A 134 -36.72 38.44 8.61
C PHE A 134 -36.74 39.22 9.94
N ILE A 135 -35.77 38.98 10.82
CA ILE A 135 -35.66 39.69 12.11
C ILE A 135 -35.26 41.17 11.92
N LEU A 136 -34.44 41.49 10.91
CA LEU A 136 -34.06 42.87 10.62
C LEU A 136 -35.17 43.69 9.95
N LEU A 137 -36.11 43.04 9.24
CA LEU A 137 -37.26 43.70 8.62
C LEU A 137 -38.41 43.96 9.60
N GLN A 138 -38.56 43.18 10.68
CA GLN A 138 -39.59 43.42 11.69
C GLN A 138 -39.21 44.47 12.74
N ARG A 139 -37.93 44.83 12.84
CA ARG A 139 -37.47 45.83 13.83
C ARG A 139 -37.52 47.28 13.35
N ARG A 140 -38.05 47.49 12.15
CA ARG A 140 -38.14 48.80 11.47
C ARG A 140 -39.58 48.98 10.96
N ASN A 141 -40.54 49.02 11.88
CA ASN A 141 -41.84 49.71 11.78
C ASN A 141 -42.72 49.31 12.99
N PRO A 142 -43.47 50.23 13.63
CA PRO A 142 -43.41 51.70 13.58
C PRO A 142 -42.53 52.31 14.69
#